data_AF-A0A9D6M4U7-F1
#
_entry.id   AF-A0A9D6M4U7-F1
#
_cell.length_a   1.000
_cell.length_b   1.000
_cell.length_c   1.000
_cell.angle_alpha   90.00
_cell.angle_beta   90.00
_cell.angle_gamma   90.00
#
_symmetry.space_group_name_H-M   'P 1'
#
loop_
_entity.id
_entity.type
_entity.pdbx_description
1 polymer ?
#
loop_
_entity_poly.entity_id
_entity_poly.type
_entity_poly.pdbx_seq_one_letter_code
_entity_poly.pdbx_strand_id
1 'polypeptide(L)'
;MDGGNGTTYYISASKVVTQLSSSSVSITANTSITINSAISSSSTNSLTLTTQTLNLNANISTSNGYVTFNANVVLGSTVTVSTGSANVTFAGTINGGYGLTVNSTGTTTFNGIIGGSTPLTSLTTDSGGTTTFNSNTIIFSTTTQTVTTGTTTTTTNLAQGQTVVASSIETSSFLADYAVDGSTSTRWASNSTVAQNIYVDLGSSYTINRIKLTWEAGTSAYSLDYSNDASSWTTILSSSAANFAVQDNTGLSVTGRYVRMYTTGSFYGTVGVSLYEFQVYDSAGSTHTVTSGGTTTTVNVISTSTTAGTSTSVTTSGAQTFNDAITLGANSTLTSNSSGAIAFNSTVNGAKTLTVNTSGTTTFTGVVGGTSALSSLTTDSGGTTAINGGAITTSGAQTFNDAVTLNADTTLTSNSSGAITLNSTVNGAYTFAINTSGTTTFGGIVGGTSALASLTTDSGGSTTISASAITTSGAQTYNDAVTLSANTTLTSNGGSGTTFNGTLVNSPTFVTRSNRSSY
;
A
#
# COMPACT_ATOMS: atom_id res chain seq x y z
N MET A 1 6.83 36.50 22.02
CA MET A 1 6.29 37.88 22.04
C MET A 1 4.95 37.79 22.76
N ASP A 2 4.85 38.45 23.90
CA ASP A 2 3.69 38.41 24.79
C ASP A 2 2.41 38.91 24.10
N GLY A 3 1.34 38.15 24.24
CA GLY A 3 -0.01 38.49 23.78
C GLY A 3 -0.99 37.43 24.27
N GLY A 4 -1.96 37.86 25.08
CA GLY A 4 -2.81 37.02 25.92
C GLY A 4 -3.73 36.02 25.22
N ASN A 5 -4.40 35.25 26.09
CA ASN A 5 -5.36 34.17 25.82
C ASN A 5 -6.15 34.32 24.53
N GLY A 6 -6.00 33.35 23.62
CA GLY A 6 -6.97 33.08 22.55
C GLY A 6 -6.64 33.62 21.14
N THR A 7 -5.40 34.02 20.84
CA THR A 7 -5.06 34.54 19.50
C THR A 7 -4.46 33.45 18.60
N THR A 8 -5.22 33.01 17.58
CA THR A 8 -4.74 32.14 16.49
C THR A 8 -3.93 32.97 15.48
N TYR A 9 -2.65 32.66 15.28
CA TYR A 9 -1.78 33.39 14.35
C TYR A 9 -1.85 32.76 12.96
N TYR A 10 -2.40 33.50 11.97
CA TYR A 10 -2.24 33.19 10.55
C TYR A 10 -0.88 33.73 10.08
N ILE A 11 0.01 32.88 9.60
CA ILE A 11 1.34 33.30 9.12
C ILE A 11 1.35 33.22 7.58
N SER A 12 1.46 34.36 6.90
CA SER A 12 1.50 34.47 5.43
C SER A 12 2.89 34.72 4.82
N ALA A 13 3.97 34.72 5.61
CA ALA A 13 5.36 34.73 5.11
C ALA A 13 6.35 34.28 6.20
N SER A 14 7.50 33.73 5.78
CA SER A 14 8.57 33.14 6.60
C SER A 14 8.90 33.94 7.88
N LYS A 15 8.62 33.34 9.04
CA LYS A 15 9.19 33.78 10.32
C LYS A 15 9.87 32.59 10.99
N VAL A 16 11.10 32.81 11.46
CA VAL A 16 11.88 31.87 12.26
C VAL A 16 11.23 31.78 13.64
N VAL A 17 10.71 30.60 14.02
CA VAL A 17 10.27 30.31 15.40
C VAL A 17 11.47 29.74 16.15
N THR A 18 12.11 30.54 16.99
CA THR A 18 13.29 30.11 17.79
C THR A 18 12.95 29.66 19.21
N GLN A 19 11.72 29.87 19.71
CA GLN A 19 11.32 29.45 21.06
C GLN A 19 9.78 29.40 21.25
N LEU A 20 9.23 28.33 21.87
CA LEU A 20 7.83 28.26 22.33
C LEU A 20 7.70 28.80 23.78
N SER A 21 7.82 30.11 24.00
CA SER A 21 8.12 30.61 25.36
C SER A 21 6.94 30.76 26.33
N SER A 22 5.66 30.51 25.98
CA SER A 22 4.56 30.63 26.98
C SER A 22 3.24 29.87 26.75
N SER A 23 2.96 29.26 25.60
CA SER A 23 1.75 28.45 25.37
C SER A 23 1.94 27.42 24.24
N SER A 24 1.07 26.41 24.16
CA SER A 24 0.98 25.53 22.99
C SER A 24 0.73 26.32 21.72
N VAL A 25 1.37 25.92 20.62
CA VAL A 25 1.35 26.61 19.34
C VAL A 25 0.66 25.76 18.28
N SER A 26 -0.33 26.35 17.61
CA SER A 26 -0.97 25.77 16.44
C SER A 26 -0.76 26.71 15.26
N ILE A 27 -0.10 26.22 14.20
CA ILE A 27 0.12 26.96 12.96
C ILE A 27 -0.69 26.26 11.87
N THR A 28 -1.55 27.02 11.20
CA THR A 28 -2.35 26.54 10.08
C THR A 28 -2.04 27.36 8.83
N ALA A 29 -1.75 26.68 7.73
CA ALA A 29 -1.59 27.31 6.42
C ALA A 29 -2.22 26.44 5.33
N ASN A 30 -2.93 27.06 4.38
CA ASN A 30 -3.71 26.31 3.39
C ASN A 30 -2.85 25.52 2.41
N THR A 31 -1.64 26.01 2.09
CA THR A 31 -0.79 25.41 1.04
C THR A 31 0.47 24.77 1.62
N SER A 32 1.33 25.57 2.23
CA SER A 32 2.56 25.05 2.82
C SER A 32 3.02 25.77 4.07
N ILE A 33 3.77 25.05 4.89
CA ILE A 33 4.60 25.56 5.98
C ILE A 33 6.04 25.13 5.68
N THR A 34 7.02 25.99 5.91
CA THR A 34 8.44 25.64 5.81
C THR A 34 9.17 25.97 7.09
N ILE A 35 9.87 24.98 7.66
CA ILE A 35 10.66 25.11 8.89
C ILE A 35 12.15 25.06 8.53
N ASN A 36 12.80 26.22 8.50
CA ASN A 36 14.22 26.37 8.15
C ASN A 36 15.14 26.60 9.37
N SER A 37 14.60 26.59 10.56
CA SER A 37 15.35 26.82 11.79
C SER A 37 14.76 25.98 12.91
N ALA A 38 15.63 25.54 13.82
CA ALA A 38 15.21 24.63 14.87
C ALA A 38 14.14 25.28 15.76
N ILE A 39 13.11 24.50 16.09
CA ILE A 39 12.10 24.87 17.08
C ILE A 39 12.47 24.15 18.37
N SER A 40 12.63 24.89 19.46
CA SER A 40 12.84 24.30 20.79
C SER A 40 11.86 24.87 21.81
N SER A 41 11.43 24.01 22.73
CA SER A 41 10.60 24.36 23.88
C SER A 41 11.11 23.67 25.12
N SER A 42 11.31 24.45 26.19
CA SER A 42 11.68 23.94 27.51
C SER A 42 10.47 23.67 28.41
N SER A 43 9.24 23.84 27.91
CA SER A 43 7.99 23.58 28.63
C SER A 43 7.20 22.44 27.98
N THR A 44 6.11 22.02 28.64
CA THR A 44 5.14 21.03 28.17
C THR A 44 4.22 21.53 27.06
N ASN A 45 4.53 22.70 26.48
CA ASN A 45 3.77 23.29 25.38
C ASN A 45 3.87 22.43 24.13
N SER A 46 2.71 22.20 23.51
CA SER A 46 2.58 21.33 22.34
C SER A 46 2.66 22.12 21.03
N LEU A 47 2.99 21.44 19.94
CA LEU A 47 3.07 22.02 18.60
C LEU A 47 2.16 21.27 17.64
N THR A 48 1.25 21.98 16.98
CA THR A 48 0.44 21.44 15.87
C THR A 48 0.70 22.24 14.61
N LEU A 49 1.08 21.55 13.54
CA LEU A 49 1.28 22.13 12.21
C LEU A 49 0.24 21.54 11.26
N THR A 50 -0.65 22.37 10.74
CA THR A 50 -1.72 21.96 9.83
C THR A 50 -1.54 22.64 8.48
N THR A 51 -1.24 21.85 7.45
CA THR A 51 -1.06 22.36 6.09
C THR A 51 -1.16 21.24 5.07
N GLN A 52 -1.25 21.54 3.77
CA GLN A 52 -1.17 20.49 2.75
C GLN A 52 0.24 19.91 2.67
N THR A 53 1.27 20.77 2.62
CA THR A 53 2.69 20.37 2.54
C THR A 53 3.54 21.06 3.60
N LEU A 54 4.22 20.28 4.44
CA LEU A 54 5.19 20.77 5.40
C LEU A 54 6.61 20.46 4.92
N ASN A 55 7.37 21.48 4.55
CA ASN A 55 8.80 21.36 4.29
C ASN A 55 9.56 21.46 5.61
N LEU A 56 10.15 20.36 6.05
CA LEU A 56 10.82 20.26 7.35
C LEU A 56 12.33 20.16 7.12
N ASN A 57 13.03 21.26 7.40
CA ASN A 57 14.47 21.41 7.13
C ASN A 57 15.28 21.65 8.41
N ALA A 58 14.64 21.55 9.58
CA ALA A 58 15.31 21.73 10.87
C ALA A 58 14.62 20.93 11.99
N ASN A 59 15.36 20.71 13.07
CA ASN A 59 14.93 19.91 14.21
C ASN A 59 13.79 20.57 15.00
N ILE A 60 12.95 19.74 15.61
CA ILE A 60 11.88 20.15 16.51
C ILE A 60 12.09 19.46 17.85
N SER A 61 12.11 20.22 18.94
CA SER A 61 12.24 19.70 20.30
C SER A 61 11.22 20.35 21.24
N THR A 62 10.49 19.53 21.99
CA THR A 62 9.62 19.95 23.10
C THR A 62 9.98 19.18 24.37
N SER A 63 9.58 19.71 25.53
CA SER A 63 9.81 19.11 26.84
C SER A 63 8.49 18.54 27.37
N ASN A 64 8.06 17.39 26.83
CA ASN A 64 6.78 16.72 27.12
C ASN A 64 5.53 17.42 26.56
N GLY A 65 5.68 18.22 25.49
CA GLY A 65 4.56 18.69 24.68
C GLY A 65 4.40 17.83 23.43
N TYR A 66 3.18 17.46 23.05
CA TYR A 66 3.00 16.64 21.85
C TYR A 66 3.36 17.44 20.59
N VAL A 67 3.76 16.73 19.53
CA VAL A 67 4.02 17.32 18.21
C VAL A 67 3.16 16.61 17.18
N THR A 68 2.32 17.38 16.49
CA THR A 68 1.41 16.86 15.46
C THR A 68 1.65 17.55 14.13
N PHE A 69 1.92 16.75 13.11
CA PHE A 69 2.05 17.14 11.72
C PHE A 69 0.80 16.71 10.95
N ASN A 70 -0.19 17.60 10.89
CA ASN A 70 -1.39 17.44 10.08
C ASN A 70 -1.11 17.88 8.64
N ALA A 71 -0.15 17.22 7.98
CA ALA A 71 0.33 17.55 6.64
C ALA A 71 1.03 16.36 5.97
N ASN A 72 1.20 16.44 4.65
CA ASN A 72 2.26 15.70 3.98
C ASN A 72 3.60 16.37 4.28
N VAL A 73 4.57 15.62 4.79
CA VAL A 73 5.89 16.11 5.18
C VAL A 73 6.91 15.84 4.08
N VAL A 74 7.70 16.86 3.74
CA VAL A 74 8.87 16.75 2.87
C VAL A 74 10.10 17.17 3.68
N LEU A 75 11.04 16.26 3.87
CA LEU A 75 12.32 16.53 4.50
C LEU A 75 13.24 17.22 3.50
N GLY A 76 13.73 18.41 3.82
CA GLY A 76 14.81 19.06 3.06
C GLY A 76 16.17 19.02 3.75
N SER A 77 16.25 18.38 4.91
CA SER A 77 17.49 18.01 5.60
C SER A 77 17.23 16.81 6.52
N THR A 78 18.28 16.24 7.11
CA THR A 78 18.12 15.24 8.18
C THR A 78 17.54 15.92 9.41
N VAL A 79 16.41 15.39 9.90
CA VAL A 79 15.62 16.02 10.96
C VAL A 79 15.46 15.09 12.15
N THR A 80 15.61 15.67 13.34
CA THR A 80 15.19 15.06 14.60
C THR A 80 13.96 15.77 15.15
N VAL A 81 12.92 15.00 15.47
CA VAL A 81 11.77 15.43 16.28
C VAL A 81 11.93 14.81 17.66
N SER A 82 11.85 15.59 18.74
CA SER A 82 12.00 15.07 20.11
C SER A 82 10.96 15.68 21.05
N THR A 83 10.25 14.86 21.82
CA THR A 83 9.13 15.33 22.65
C THR A 83 9.16 14.88 24.10
N GLY A 84 10.21 14.17 24.53
CA GLY A 84 10.23 13.53 25.85
C GLY A 84 9.13 12.46 25.92
N SER A 85 8.24 12.55 26.91
CA SER A 85 7.16 11.57 27.14
C SER A 85 5.89 11.81 26.32
N ALA A 86 5.82 12.87 25.52
CA ALA A 86 4.61 13.20 24.77
C ALA A 86 4.60 12.61 23.36
N ASN A 87 3.41 12.41 22.81
CA ASN A 87 3.24 11.77 21.51
C ASN A 87 3.78 12.60 20.34
N VAL A 88 4.16 11.90 19.27
CA VAL A 88 4.45 12.48 17.95
C VAL A 88 3.48 11.86 16.94
N THR A 89 2.82 12.69 16.13
CA THR A 89 1.88 12.19 15.12
C THR A 89 2.19 12.79 13.75
N PHE A 90 2.40 11.92 12.77
CA PHE A 90 2.47 12.26 11.34
C PHE A 90 1.18 11.78 10.67
N ALA A 91 0.29 12.72 10.34
CA ALA A 91 -1.02 12.39 9.80
C ALA A 91 -1.00 12.02 8.31
N GLY A 92 -0.06 12.58 7.55
CA GLY A 92 0.09 12.39 6.11
C GLY A 92 1.35 11.61 5.73
N THR A 93 1.70 11.68 4.45
CA THR A 93 2.93 11.04 3.93
C THR A 93 4.18 11.73 4.45
N ILE A 94 5.31 11.02 4.45
CA ILE A 94 6.64 11.60 4.74
C ILE A 94 7.57 11.24 3.59
N ASN A 95 8.23 12.21 2.97
CA ASN A 95 9.15 12.00 1.86
C ASN A 95 10.40 12.86 2.01
N GLY A 96 11.41 12.60 1.19
CA GLY A 96 12.63 13.43 1.09
C GLY A 96 13.86 12.59 1.40
N GLY A 97 14.93 12.77 0.61
CA GLY A 97 16.15 11.96 0.63
C GLY A 97 17.05 12.20 1.84
N TYR A 98 16.48 12.25 3.04
CA TYR A 98 17.16 12.57 4.28
C TYR A 98 16.68 11.65 5.41
N GLY A 99 17.41 11.69 6.53
CA GLY A 99 17.09 10.88 7.70
C GLY A 99 16.00 11.52 8.54
N LEU A 100 15.13 10.70 9.11
CA LEU A 100 14.20 11.11 10.16
C LEU A 100 14.50 10.35 11.44
N THR A 101 14.71 11.09 12.52
CA THR A 101 14.77 10.56 13.88
C THR A 101 13.60 11.09 14.69
N VAL A 102 12.84 10.22 15.35
CA VAL A 102 11.74 10.60 16.22
C VAL A 102 11.99 10.06 17.62
N ASN A 103 12.29 10.93 18.57
CA ASN A 103 12.56 10.57 19.95
C ASN A 103 11.36 10.94 20.84
N SER A 104 10.55 9.94 21.18
CA SER A 104 9.40 10.04 22.07
C SER A 104 9.25 8.76 22.89
N THR A 105 9.25 8.89 24.22
CA THR A 105 8.79 7.81 25.11
C THR A 105 7.27 7.72 25.20
N GLY A 106 6.55 8.56 24.46
CA GLY A 106 5.11 8.43 24.21
C GLY A 106 4.83 7.54 22.99
N THR A 107 3.69 7.78 22.34
CA THR A 107 3.35 7.10 21.09
C THR A 107 3.82 7.91 19.88
N THR A 108 4.65 7.31 19.03
CA THR A 108 4.96 7.81 17.69
C THR A 108 4.00 7.18 16.70
N THR A 109 3.17 7.97 16.03
CA THR A 109 2.15 7.49 15.11
C THR A 109 2.44 7.93 13.68
N PHE A 110 2.58 6.95 12.78
CA PHE A 110 2.68 7.16 11.35
C PHE A 110 1.39 6.69 10.67
N ASN A 111 0.63 7.64 10.13
CA ASN A 111 -0.65 7.35 9.50
C ASN A 111 -0.58 7.31 7.96
N GLY A 112 0.53 7.75 7.37
CA GLY A 112 0.74 7.80 5.92
C GLY A 112 1.94 6.98 5.47
N ILE A 113 2.10 6.89 4.15
CA ILE A 113 3.26 6.25 3.52
C ILE A 113 4.52 7.07 3.79
N ILE A 114 5.61 6.37 4.11
CA ILE A 114 6.94 6.95 4.32
C ILE A 114 7.84 6.56 3.15
N GLY A 115 8.49 7.55 2.53
CA GLY A 115 9.42 7.37 1.42
C GLY A 115 8.81 6.87 0.12
N GLY A 116 7.49 6.98 -0.05
CA GLY A 116 6.78 6.46 -1.23
C GLY A 116 7.13 7.19 -2.54
N SER A 117 7.39 8.49 -2.48
CA SER A 117 7.81 9.29 -3.65
C SER A 117 9.32 9.49 -3.68
N THR A 118 9.92 9.82 -2.53
CA THR A 118 11.36 9.95 -2.38
C THR A 118 11.77 9.24 -1.10
N PRO A 119 12.43 8.07 -1.21
CA PRO A 119 12.88 7.29 -0.06
C PRO A 119 13.70 8.13 0.91
N LEU A 120 13.44 7.96 2.20
CA LEU A 120 14.26 8.56 3.26
C LEU A 120 15.64 7.88 3.28
N THR A 121 16.69 8.56 3.74
CA THR A 121 17.98 7.86 3.93
C THR A 121 17.98 6.97 5.15
N SER A 122 17.17 7.30 6.16
CA SER A 122 17.00 6.46 7.35
C SER A 122 15.71 6.84 8.09
N LEU A 123 15.19 5.89 8.86
CA LEU A 123 14.15 6.14 9.84
C LEU A 123 14.57 5.55 11.18
N THR A 124 14.54 6.34 12.24
CA THR A 124 14.92 5.89 13.58
C THR A 124 13.93 6.39 14.63
N THR A 125 13.50 5.52 15.52
CA THR A 125 12.74 5.87 16.74
C THR A 125 13.60 5.64 17.99
N ASP A 126 13.27 6.26 19.13
CA ASP A 126 13.96 6.00 20.40
C ASP A 126 13.39 4.79 21.14
N SER A 127 14.05 4.42 22.24
CA SER A 127 13.59 3.34 23.13
C SER A 127 12.62 3.86 24.18
N GLY A 128 11.69 3.02 24.62
CA GLY A 128 10.83 3.28 25.77
C GLY A 128 9.43 3.83 25.44
N GLY A 129 9.18 4.16 24.18
CA GLY A 129 7.85 4.53 23.67
C GLY A 129 7.11 3.39 22.97
N THR A 130 6.19 3.75 22.08
CA THR A 130 5.53 2.83 21.15
C THR A 130 5.40 3.47 19.77
N THR A 131 5.81 2.76 18.73
CA THR A 131 5.58 3.16 17.34
C THR A 131 4.34 2.47 16.80
N THR A 132 3.46 3.24 16.17
CA THR A 132 2.23 2.73 15.56
C THR A 132 2.22 3.03 14.07
N PHE A 133 2.04 1.99 13.25
CA PHE A 133 1.81 2.11 11.82
C PHE A 133 0.32 1.94 11.53
N ASN A 134 -0.34 3.03 11.16
CA ASN A 134 -1.75 3.03 10.77
C ASN A 134 -1.87 3.42 9.29
N SER A 135 -2.92 2.93 8.63
CA SER A 135 -3.34 3.49 7.35
C SER A 135 -4.45 4.50 7.60
N ASN A 136 -4.17 5.78 7.33
CA ASN A 136 -5.23 6.73 7.05
C ASN A 136 -5.63 6.57 5.58
N THR A 137 -6.93 6.36 5.34
CA THR A 137 -7.55 6.92 4.13
C THR A 137 -7.27 8.42 4.18
N ILE A 138 -6.60 8.94 3.16
CA ILE A 138 -6.10 10.31 3.10
C ILE A 138 -7.17 11.29 3.60
N ILE A 139 -6.94 11.94 4.74
CA ILE A 139 -7.70 13.14 5.10
C ILE A 139 -6.98 14.30 4.42
N PHE A 140 -7.40 14.62 3.20
CA PHE A 140 -7.21 15.97 2.71
C PHE A 140 -8.14 16.86 3.52
N SER A 141 -7.58 17.71 4.39
CA SER A 141 -8.25 18.97 4.71
C SER A 141 -8.19 19.81 3.45
N THR A 142 -9.26 19.82 2.66
CA THR A 142 -9.47 20.86 1.66
C THR A 142 -9.69 22.15 2.43
N THR A 143 -8.81 23.13 2.28
CA THR A 143 -9.27 24.49 2.52
C THR A 143 -10.22 24.82 1.38
N THR A 144 -11.51 24.85 1.70
CA THR A 144 -12.52 25.53 0.93
C THR A 144 -12.05 26.96 0.65
N GLN A 145 -11.67 27.24 -0.60
CA GLN A 145 -11.87 28.57 -1.15
C GLN A 145 -13.38 28.70 -1.34
N THR A 146 -13.97 29.78 -0.81
CA THR A 146 -15.41 29.98 -0.82
C THR A 146 -15.95 29.92 -2.25
N VAL A 147 -16.61 28.82 -2.60
CA VAL A 147 -17.75 28.87 -3.50
C VAL A 147 -18.93 28.33 -2.69
N THR A 148 -19.74 29.27 -2.23
CA THR A 148 -21.08 28.97 -1.73
C THR A 148 -21.88 28.41 -2.89
N THR A 149 -22.10 27.10 -2.91
CA THR A 149 -23.42 26.42 -2.92
C THR A 149 -23.24 24.94 -3.31
N GLY A 150 -23.75 24.03 -2.46
CA GLY A 150 -24.26 22.72 -2.89
C GLY A 150 -23.26 21.60 -3.19
N THR A 151 -23.40 20.49 -2.47
CA THR A 151 -22.87 19.16 -2.82
C THR A 151 -23.13 18.79 -4.29
N THR A 152 -22.09 18.60 -5.11
CA THR A 152 -22.14 17.72 -6.30
C THR A 152 -20.77 17.06 -6.55
N THR A 153 -20.77 15.74 -6.63
CA THR A 153 -19.66 14.90 -7.07
C THR A 153 -19.50 15.01 -8.58
N THR A 154 -18.45 15.67 -9.07
CA THR A 154 -18.18 15.74 -10.51
C THR A 154 -17.31 14.56 -10.95
N THR A 155 -17.90 13.68 -11.76
CA THR A 155 -17.21 12.66 -12.56
C THR A 155 -16.77 13.31 -13.87
N THR A 156 -15.51 13.16 -14.29
CA THR A 156 -14.98 13.78 -15.53
C THR A 156 -15.56 13.08 -16.76
N ASN A 157 -16.21 13.82 -17.66
CA ASN A 157 -16.72 13.29 -18.92
C ASN A 157 -15.58 13.04 -19.92
N LEU A 158 -15.23 11.77 -20.16
CA LEU A 158 -14.15 11.34 -21.05
C LEU A 158 -14.40 11.66 -22.51
N ALA A 159 -15.67 11.75 -22.91
CA ALA A 159 -16.04 12.06 -24.27
C ALA A 159 -15.89 13.55 -24.59
N GLN A 160 -15.85 14.42 -23.58
CA GLN A 160 -15.91 15.87 -23.80
C GLN A 160 -14.70 16.37 -24.61
N GLY A 161 -14.99 17.03 -25.73
CA GLY A 161 -13.99 17.58 -26.66
C GLY A 161 -13.21 16.53 -27.45
N GLN A 162 -13.60 15.24 -27.39
CA GLN A 162 -12.93 14.18 -28.12
C GLN A 162 -13.34 14.12 -29.59
N THR A 163 -12.54 13.41 -30.38
CA THR A 163 -12.88 13.14 -31.79
C THR A 163 -14.10 12.24 -31.86
N VAL A 164 -15.09 12.64 -32.64
CA VAL A 164 -16.35 11.92 -32.81
C VAL A 164 -16.66 11.73 -34.28
N VAL A 165 -17.20 10.56 -34.62
CA VAL A 165 -17.59 10.21 -35.98
C VAL A 165 -19.04 9.76 -35.96
N ALA A 166 -19.84 10.35 -36.82
CA ALA A 166 -21.23 9.97 -37.03
C ALA A 166 -21.45 9.37 -38.42
N SER A 167 -22.42 8.48 -38.54
CA SER A 167 -22.84 7.91 -39.83
C SER A 167 -23.35 8.97 -40.80
N SER A 168 -23.97 10.04 -40.28
CA SER A 168 -24.42 11.18 -41.06
C SER A 168 -24.60 12.42 -40.19
N ILE A 169 -24.72 13.57 -40.85
CA ILE A 169 -25.16 14.83 -40.27
C ILE A 169 -26.36 15.33 -41.09
N GLU A 170 -27.40 15.83 -40.43
CA GLU A 170 -28.60 16.37 -41.11
C GLU A 170 -28.25 17.63 -41.90
N THR A 171 -27.50 18.55 -41.28
CA THR A 171 -26.98 19.77 -41.90
C THR A 171 -25.63 20.14 -41.29
N SER A 172 -24.91 21.08 -41.91
CA SER A 172 -23.64 21.62 -41.36
C SER A 172 -23.81 22.34 -40.01
N SER A 173 -25.04 22.63 -39.59
CA SER A 173 -25.33 23.26 -38.29
C SER A 173 -25.47 22.26 -37.14
N PHE A 174 -25.47 20.94 -37.41
CA PHE A 174 -25.67 19.88 -36.41
C PHE A 174 -24.57 18.82 -36.48
N LEU A 175 -23.33 19.29 -36.36
CA LEU A 175 -22.12 18.45 -36.43
C LEU A 175 -22.05 17.43 -35.30
N ALA A 176 -21.33 16.33 -35.54
CA ALA A 176 -21.11 15.29 -34.53
C ALA A 176 -20.43 15.83 -33.27
N ASP A 177 -19.52 16.80 -33.42
CA ASP A 177 -18.77 17.44 -32.31
C ASP A 177 -19.69 18.06 -31.25
N TYR A 178 -20.88 18.49 -31.64
CA TYR A 178 -21.86 19.07 -30.71
C TYR A 178 -22.49 18.04 -29.77
N ALA A 179 -22.34 16.74 -30.02
CA ALA A 179 -22.75 15.73 -29.04
C ALA A 179 -21.72 15.59 -27.91
N VAL A 180 -20.53 16.20 -28.00
CA VAL A 180 -19.46 16.01 -27.03
C VAL A 180 -18.83 17.33 -26.60
N ASP A 181 -19.48 18.46 -26.84
CA ASP A 181 -18.93 19.78 -26.52
C ASP A 181 -19.19 20.21 -25.06
N GLY A 182 -20.01 19.45 -24.32
CA GLY A 182 -20.40 19.77 -22.95
C GLY A 182 -21.55 20.76 -22.86
N SER A 183 -22.27 21.02 -23.95
CA SER A 183 -23.35 21.99 -24.05
C SER A 183 -24.66 21.34 -24.47
N THR A 184 -25.67 21.44 -23.61
CA THR A 184 -27.04 21.00 -23.96
C THR A 184 -27.81 21.99 -24.84
N SER A 185 -27.13 23.00 -25.38
CA SER A 185 -27.72 24.01 -26.29
C SER A 185 -27.37 23.77 -27.76
N THR A 186 -26.43 22.87 -28.00
CA THR A 186 -25.89 22.44 -29.29
C THR A 186 -26.15 20.94 -29.41
N ARG A 187 -26.28 20.43 -30.63
CA ARG A 187 -26.60 19.00 -30.84
C ARG A 187 -26.02 18.47 -32.14
N TRP A 188 -25.69 17.19 -32.12
CA TRP A 188 -25.58 16.39 -33.33
C TRP A 188 -26.97 15.94 -33.78
N ALA A 189 -27.24 15.96 -35.07
CA ALA A 189 -28.44 15.36 -35.66
C ALA A 189 -28.07 14.56 -36.91
N SER A 190 -28.67 13.37 -37.05
CA SER A 190 -28.49 12.47 -38.18
C SER A 190 -29.56 12.66 -39.27
N ASN A 191 -29.31 12.11 -40.45
CA ASN A 191 -30.33 11.95 -41.48
C ASN A 191 -31.48 11.02 -41.01
N SER A 192 -32.69 11.27 -41.50
CA SER A 192 -33.91 10.49 -41.20
C SER A 192 -33.93 9.11 -41.89
N THR A 193 -32.93 8.28 -41.63
CA THR A 193 -32.80 6.90 -42.12
C THR A 193 -32.51 5.95 -40.98
N VAL A 194 -32.80 4.66 -41.14
CA VAL A 194 -32.50 3.63 -40.12
C VAL A 194 -31.00 3.38 -40.00
N ALA A 195 -30.56 2.78 -38.89
CA ALA A 195 -29.17 2.39 -38.63
C ALA A 195 -28.17 3.57 -38.58
N GLN A 196 -28.52 4.62 -37.83
CA GLN A 196 -27.60 5.71 -37.51
C GLN A 196 -26.69 5.35 -36.34
N ASN A 197 -25.49 5.90 -36.34
CA ASN A 197 -24.57 5.77 -35.24
C ASN A 197 -23.70 7.01 -35.06
N ILE A 198 -23.20 7.14 -33.85
CA ILE A 198 -22.16 8.08 -33.47
C ILE A 198 -21.23 7.37 -32.50
N TYR A 199 -19.93 7.50 -32.72
CA TYR A 199 -18.93 6.95 -31.81
C TYR A 199 -17.85 7.96 -31.50
N VAL A 200 -17.37 7.89 -30.27
CA VAL A 200 -16.32 8.76 -29.73
C VAL A 200 -15.02 7.95 -29.63
N ASP A 201 -13.94 8.50 -30.15
CA ASP A 201 -12.58 8.04 -29.85
C ASP A 201 -12.12 8.70 -28.55
N LEU A 202 -12.05 7.94 -27.46
CA LEU A 202 -11.67 8.49 -26.16
C LEU A 202 -10.14 8.79 -26.07
N GLY A 203 -9.38 8.52 -27.13
CA GLY A 203 -7.94 8.75 -27.23
C GLY A 203 -7.07 7.67 -26.57
N SER A 204 -7.62 6.84 -25.70
CA SER A 204 -6.99 5.63 -25.14
C SER A 204 -8.07 4.64 -24.64
N SER A 205 -7.69 3.41 -24.27
CA SER A 205 -8.61 2.44 -23.68
C SER A 205 -8.89 2.76 -22.21
N TYR A 206 -10.16 2.75 -21.81
CA TYR A 206 -10.62 2.98 -20.43
C TYR A 206 -11.57 1.90 -19.94
N THR A 207 -11.62 1.72 -18.62
CA THR A 207 -12.66 0.92 -17.96
C THR A 207 -13.89 1.80 -17.75
N ILE A 208 -14.86 1.67 -18.65
CA ILE A 208 -16.08 2.48 -18.70
C ILE A 208 -17.06 1.96 -17.66
N ASN A 209 -17.51 2.83 -16.76
CA ASN A 209 -18.47 2.49 -15.71
C ASN A 209 -19.84 3.16 -15.88
N ARG A 210 -19.93 4.20 -16.73
CA ARG A 210 -21.15 4.93 -16.98
C ARG A 210 -21.16 5.55 -18.37
N ILE A 211 -22.29 5.45 -19.05
CA ILE A 211 -22.56 6.13 -20.32
C ILE A 211 -23.89 6.85 -20.19
N LYS A 212 -23.87 8.18 -20.38
CA LYS A 212 -25.05 9.02 -20.29
C LYS A 212 -25.32 9.70 -21.63
N LEU A 213 -26.51 9.49 -22.17
CA LEU A 213 -26.99 10.11 -23.39
C LEU A 213 -28.08 11.13 -23.05
N THR A 214 -27.96 12.33 -23.61
CA THR A 214 -29.00 13.36 -23.54
C THR A 214 -29.57 13.54 -24.93
N TRP A 215 -30.78 13.04 -25.15
CA TRP A 215 -31.42 13.04 -26.47
C TRP A 215 -32.15 14.35 -26.73
N GLU A 216 -32.04 14.83 -27.96
CA GLU A 216 -32.94 15.85 -28.51
C GLU A 216 -34.05 15.20 -29.34
N ALA A 217 -33.73 14.18 -30.13
CA ALA A 217 -34.69 13.33 -30.83
C ALA A 217 -34.23 11.87 -30.75
N GLY A 218 -35.06 11.00 -30.19
CA GLY A 218 -34.68 9.63 -29.85
C GLY A 218 -35.05 8.58 -30.90
N THR A 219 -34.94 7.31 -30.50
CA THR A 219 -35.25 6.13 -31.33
C THR A 219 -36.01 5.09 -30.52
N SER A 220 -36.77 4.23 -31.21
CA SER A 220 -37.49 3.13 -30.60
C SER A 220 -36.59 2.00 -30.12
N ALA A 221 -35.32 1.94 -30.53
CA ALA A 221 -34.33 1.03 -29.94
C ALA A 221 -32.90 1.42 -30.32
N TYR A 222 -31.95 1.19 -29.40
CA TYR A 222 -30.52 1.40 -29.64
C TYR A 222 -29.66 0.43 -28.85
N SER A 223 -28.40 0.26 -29.27
CA SER A 223 -27.35 -0.37 -28.48
C SER A 223 -26.27 0.65 -28.09
N LEU A 224 -25.63 0.38 -26.97
CA LEU A 224 -24.34 0.95 -26.62
C LEU A 224 -23.29 -0.14 -26.82
N ASP A 225 -22.25 0.17 -27.57
CA ASP A 225 -21.19 -0.76 -27.91
C ASP A 225 -19.81 -0.18 -27.54
N TYR A 226 -18.83 -1.05 -27.35
CA TYR A 226 -17.42 -0.65 -27.22
C TYR A 226 -16.54 -1.36 -28.25
N SER A 227 -15.38 -0.77 -28.52
CA SER A 227 -14.36 -1.33 -29.41
C SER A 227 -12.96 -0.88 -28.99
N ASN A 228 -11.95 -1.65 -29.39
CA ASN A 228 -10.54 -1.26 -29.28
C ASN A 228 -9.95 -0.71 -30.60
N ASP A 229 -10.64 -0.89 -31.73
CA ASP A 229 -10.13 -0.65 -33.09
C ASP A 229 -11.10 0.13 -34.00
N ALA A 230 -12.24 0.56 -33.46
CA ALA A 230 -13.37 1.21 -34.16
C ALA A 230 -14.01 0.38 -35.29
N SER A 231 -13.62 -0.87 -35.47
CA SER A 231 -14.05 -1.75 -36.56
C SER A 231 -14.82 -2.96 -36.04
N SER A 232 -14.34 -3.56 -34.96
CA SER A 232 -14.93 -4.71 -34.27
C SER A 232 -15.66 -4.22 -33.03
N TRP A 233 -16.99 -4.40 -32.98
CA TRP A 233 -17.84 -3.84 -31.93
C TRP A 233 -18.49 -4.93 -31.07
N THR A 234 -18.43 -4.74 -29.75
CA THR A 234 -19.08 -5.60 -28.77
C THR A 234 -20.15 -4.81 -28.03
N THR A 235 -21.37 -5.35 -27.93
CA THR A 235 -22.48 -4.68 -27.25
C THR A 235 -22.31 -4.70 -25.73
N ILE A 236 -22.40 -3.52 -25.13
CA ILE A 236 -22.45 -3.30 -23.67
C ILE A 236 -23.87 -3.59 -23.18
N LEU A 237 -24.85 -2.96 -23.83
CA LEU A 237 -26.27 -3.13 -23.54
C LEU A 237 -27.12 -2.78 -24.75
N SER A 238 -28.36 -3.26 -24.76
CA SER A 238 -29.40 -2.89 -25.72
C SER A 238 -30.60 -2.32 -24.97
N SER A 239 -31.23 -1.31 -25.54
CA SER A 239 -32.41 -0.64 -24.98
C SER A 239 -33.53 -0.58 -26.02
N SER A 240 -34.76 -0.78 -25.56
CA SER A 240 -35.98 -0.87 -26.37
C SER A 240 -36.82 0.42 -26.43
N ALA A 241 -36.29 1.57 -25.98
CA ALA A 241 -36.80 2.92 -26.29
C ALA A 241 -35.91 4.04 -25.68
N ALA A 242 -35.73 5.15 -26.41
CA ALA A 242 -35.33 6.45 -25.85
C ALA A 242 -36.30 7.53 -26.35
N ASN A 243 -37.17 8.04 -25.46
CA ASN A 243 -38.09 9.14 -25.78
C ASN A 243 -37.60 10.43 -25.14
N PHE A 244 -36.99 11.34 -25.93
CA PHE A 244 -36.78 12.76 -25.58
C PHE A 244 -36.31 13.02 -24.13
N ALA A 245 -35.40 12.18 -23.62
CA ALA A 245 -35.03 12.14 -22.22
C ALA A 245 -33.55 11.83 -22.03
N VAL A 246 -33.07 11.94 -20.80
CA VAL A 246 -31.73 11.47 -20.41
C VAL A 246 -31.76 9.95 -20.21
N GLN A 247 -30.77 9.26 -20.76
CA GLN A 247 -30.50 7.85 -20.49
C GLN A 247 -29.18 7.75 -19.73
N ASP A 248 -29.23 7.36 -18.47
CA ASP A 248 -28.07 7.33 -17.58
C ASP A 248 -27.73 5.89 -17.19
N ASN A 249 -26.83 5.28 -17.94
CA ASN A 249 -26.48 3.88 -17.80
C ASN A 249 -25.28 3.77 -16.86
N THR A 250 -25.49 3.25 -15.66
CA THR A 250 -24.46 3.13 -14.60
C THR A 250 -24.16 1.66 -14.27
N GLY A 251 -23.10 1.41 -13.49
CA GLY A 251 -22.73 0.05 -13.07
C GLY A 251 -22.11 -0.79 -14.19
N LEU A 252 -21.61 -0.14 -15.24
CA LEU A 252 -20.89 -0.79 -16.33
C LEU A 252 -19.50 -1.20 -15.85
N SER A 253 -18.90 -2.19 -16.54
CA SER A 253 -17.52 -2.61 -16.28
C SER A 253 -16.95 -3.24 -17.55
N VAL A 254 -16.75 -2.39 -18.57
CA VAL A 254 -16.22 -2.81 -19.88
C VAL A 254 -14.97 -2.00 -20.21
N THR A 255 -14.00 -2.62 -20.86
CA THR A 255 -12.74 -1.96 -21.24
C THR A 255 -12.66 -1.77 -22.74
N GLY A 256 -12.55 -0.52 -23.19
CA GLY A 256 -12.50 -0.16 -24.61
C GLY A 256 -12.02 1.27 -24.84
N ARG A 257 -11.58 1.56 -26.07
CA ARG A 257 -11.16 2.92 -26.50
C ARG A 257 -12.27 3.70 -27.17
N TYR A 258 -13.09 3.01 -27.95
CA TYR A 258 -14.18 3.60 -28.70
C TYR A 258 -15.50 3.20 -28.06
N VAL A 259 -16.42 4.16 -27.95
CA VAL A 259 -17.78 3.92 -27.45
C VAL A 259 -18.76 4.44 -28.48
N ARG A 260 -19.75 3.61 -28.84
CA ARG A 260 -20.72 3.89 -29.89
C ARG A 260 -22.14 3.79 -29.37
N MET A 261 -22.98 4.73 -29.80
CA MET A 261 -24.43 4.56 -29.83
C MET A 261 -24.83 4.15 -31.24
N TYR A 262 -25.59 3.05 -31.36
CA TYR A 262 -26.09 2.53 -32.64
C TYR A 262 -27.60 2.32 -32.58
N THR A 263 -28.36 2.95 -33.48
CA THR A 263 -29.81 2.79 -33.52
C THR A 263 -30.19 1.45 -34.13
N THR A 264 -31.02 0.67 -33.45
CA THR A 264 -31.55 -0.62 -33.93
C THR A 264 -33.05 -0.56 -34.23
N GLY A 265 -33.73 0.52 -33.83
CA GLY A 265 -35.14 0.77 -34.07
C GLY A 265 -35.42 1.99 -34.95
N SER A 266 -36.70 2.28 -35.14
CA SER A 266 -37.15 3.43 -35.93
C SER A 266 -36.90 4.75 -35.19
N PHE A 267 -36.52 5.80 -35.92
CA PHE A 267 -36.56 7.17 -35.39
C PHE A 267 -38.02 7.65 -35.30
N TYR A 268 -38.28 8.62 -34.42
CA TYR A 268 -39.63 9.15 -34.21
C TYR A 268 -39.88 10.41 -35.08
N GLY A 269 -40.95 10.40 -35.87
CA GLY A 269 -41.36 11.56 -36.69
C GLY A 269 -40.62 11.64 -38.02
N THR A 270 -40.33 12.86 -38.48
CA THR A 270 -39.70 13.14 -39.79
C THR A 270 -38.20 13.49 -39.70
N VAL A 271 -37.65 13.49 -38.48
CA VAL A 271 -36.25 13.88 -38.19
C VAL A 271 -35.44 12.67 -37.74
N GLY A 272 -34.15 12.64 -38.05
CA GLY A 272 -33.24 11.59 -37.60
C GLY A 272 -33.00 11.65 -36.08
N VAL A 273 -32.19 10.71 -35.58
CA VAL A 273 -31.78 10.76 -34.17
C VAL A 273 -30.83 11.92 -33.91
N SER A 274 -30.92 12.47 -32.71
CA SER A 274 -30.26 13.71 -32.33
C SER A 274 -29.88 13.71 -30.84
N LEU A 275 -28.64 14.10 -30.53
CA LEU A 275 -28.07 14.10 -29.19
C LEU A 275 -27.56 15.51 -28.84
N TYR A 276 -28.03 16.01 -27.71
CA TYR A 276 -27.42 17.17 -27.04
C TYR A 276 -26.08 16.79 -26.42
N GLU A 277 -25.97 15.61 -25.80
CA GLU A 277 -24.73 15.17 -25.15
C GLU A 277 -24.59 13.64 -25.19
N PHE A 278 -23.37 13.17 -25.45
CA PHE A 278 -22.90 11.80 -25.34
C PHE A 278 -21.73 11.82 -24.35
N GLN A 279 -22.01 11.39 -23.13
CA GLN A 279 -21.09 11.44 -22.02
C GLN A 279 -20.62 10.04 -21.66
N VAL A 280 -19.31 9.86 -21.51
CA VAL A 280 -18.68 8.59 -21.13
C VAL A 280 -17.86 8.84 -19.89
N TYR A 281 -17.97 7.97 -18.89
CA TYR A 281 -17.22 8.06 -17.65
C TYR A 281 -16.56 6.72 -17.36
N ASP A 282 -15.36 6.78 -16.80
CA ASP A 282 -14.71 5.62 -16.20
C ASP A 282 -15.02 5.51 -14.71
N SER A 283 -14.64 4.36 -14.14
CA SER A 283 -14.44 4.27 -12.69
C SER A 283 -13.42 5.31 -12.26
N ALA A 284 -13.75 6.13 -11.24
CA ALA A 284 -12.83 7.12 -10.69
C ALA A 284 -11.41 6.53 -10.52
N GLY A 285 -10.45 7.02 -11.34
CA GLY A 285 -9.04 6.64 -11.23
C GLY A 285 -8.30 6.15 -12.48
N SER A 286 -8.80 6.27 -13.73
CA SER A 286 -7.96 5.97 -14.92
C SER A 286 -7.15 7.19 -15.40
N THR A 287 -6.00 6.93 -16.05
CA THR A 287 -5.06 7.96 -16.54
C THR A 287 -5.32 8.30 -18.01
N HIS A 288 -5.25 9.59 -18.37
CA HIS A 288 -5.47 10.08 -19.75
C HIS A 288 -4.28 10.92 -20.25
N THR A 289 -3.93 10.78 -21.53
CA THR A 289 -2.99 11.69 -22.21
C THR A 289 -3.80 12.61 -23.12
N VAL A 290 -3.71 13.93 -22.94
CA VAL A 290 -4.34 14.91 -23.83
C VAL A 290 -3.25 15.58 -24.67
N THR A 291 -3.42 15.59 -25.99
CA THR A 291 -2.61 16.39 -26.92
C THR A 291 -3.47 17.52 -27.46
N SER A 292 -3.07 18.76 -27.22
CA SER A 292 -3.62 19.93 -27.91
C SER A 292 -2.49 20.88 -28.29
N GLY A 293 -2.50 21.36 -29.54
CA GLY A 293 -1.62 22.46 -29.98
C GLY A 293 -0.12 22.16 -30.08
N GLY A 294 0.30 20.90 -30.29
CA GLY A 294 1.69 20.57 -30.63
C GLY A 294 2.73 20.79 -29.52
N THR A 295 2.32 21.09 -28.29
CA THR A 295 3.21 21.19 -27.12
C THR A 295 2.87 20.09 -26.12
N THR A 296 3.80 19.14 -25.94
CA THR A 296 3.67 18.09 -24.93
C THR A 296 3.86 18.68 -23.54
N THR A 297 2.77 18.82 -22.79
CA THR A 297 2.83 19.13 -21.36
C THR A 297 2.39 17.88 -20.62
N THR A 298 3.30 17.27 -19.86
CA THR A 298 2.96 16.19 -18.93
C THR A 298 2.13 16.78 -17.78
N VAL A 299 0.82 16.59 -17.81
CA VAL A 299 -0.04 16.84 -16.64
C VAL A 299 -0.06 15.55 -15.82
N ASN A 300 0.67 15.56 -14.71
CA ASN A 300 0.63 14.51 -13.71
C ASN A 300 -0.67 14.63 -12.90
N VAL A 301 -1.75 13.99 -13.39
CA VAL A 301 -2.87 13.66 -12.50
C VAL A 301 -2.44 12.42 -11.74
N ILE A 302 -2.10 12.64 -10.47
CA ILE A 302 -1.72 11.60 -9.51
C ILE A 302 -2.81 10.53 -9.51
N SER A 303 -2.44 9.36 -10.00
CA SER A 303 -3.10 8.10 -9.73
C SER A 303 -3.32 7.95 -8.23
N THR A 304 -4.56 7.84 -7.77
CA THR A 304 -4.82 6.96 -6.63
C THR A 304 -4.86 5.53 -7.16
N SER A 305 -3.68 5.00 -7.50
CA SER A 305 -3.52 3.57 -7.33
C SER A 305 -3.70 3.32 -5.85
N THR A 306 -4.75 2.61 -5.49
CA THR A 306 -4.60 1.35 -4.79
C THR A 306 -5.98 0.74 -4.72
N THR A 307 -6.09 -0.52 -5.11
CA THR A 307 -6.94 -1.43 -4.35
C THR A 307 -6.53 -1.21 -2.89
N ALA A 308 -7.35 -0.49 -2.12
CA ALA A 308 -7.05 -0.16 -0.73
C ALA A 308 -7.10 -1.44 0.10
N GLY A 309 -6.06 -2.27 -0.01
CA GLY A 309 -5.54 -2.93 1.17
C GLY A 309 -5.03 -1.80 2.06
N THR A 310 -5.58 -1.69 3.26
CA THR A 310 -5.19 -0.75 4.32
C THR A 310 -3.76 -1.04 4.78
N SER A 311 -2.79 -0.74 3.90
CA SER A 311 -1.38 -1.01 4.11
C SER A 311 -0.59 0.28 4.27
N THR A 312 0.29 0.33 5.27
CA THR A 312 1.36 1.30 5.39
C THR A 312 2.59 0.78 4.66
N SER A 313 3.33 1.70 4.06
CA SER A 313 4.62 1.39 3.44
C SER A 313 5.68 2.34 3.98
N VAL A 314 6.84 1.80 4.34
CA VAL A 314 8.02 2.54 4.75
C VAL A 314 9.17 2.19 3.82
N THR A 315 9.59 3.15 3.01
CA THR A 315 10.72 2.98 2.09
C THR A 315 11.86 3.91 2.46
N THR A 316 13.03 3.32 2.61
CA THR A 316 14.30 4.03 2.87
C THR A 316 15.36 3.55 1.88
N SER A 317 16.41 4.35 1.67
CA SER A 317 17.63 3.87 1.03
C SER A 317 18.60 3.24 2.01
N GLY A 318 18.72 3.79 3.23
CA GLY A 318 19.54 3.23 4.30
C GLY A 318 18.73 2.47 5.35
N ALA A 319 19.20 2.50 6.59
CA ALA A 319 18.69 1.67 7.66
C ALA A 319 17.35 2.17 8.22
N GLN A 320 16.53 1.22 8.68
CA GLN A 320 15.37 1.47 9.53
C GLN A 320 15.65 0.89 10.91
N THR A 321 15.46 1.67 11.97
CA THR A 321 15.76 1.23 13.33
C THR A 321 14.63 1.65 14.26
N PHE A 322 13.87 0.67 14.72
CA PHE A 322 12.78 0.87 15.66
C PHE A 322 13.22 0.43 17.05
N ASN A 323 13.50 1.40 17.93
CA ASN A 323 14.01 1.12 19.28
C ASN A 323 12.89 0.91 20.31
N ASP A 324 11.66 1.26 19.95
CA ASP A 324 10.46 1.12 20.74
C ASP A 324 9.61 -0.09 20.30
N ALA A 325 8.61 -0.42 21.12
CA ALA A 325 7.65 -1.47 20.77
C ALA A 325 6.79 -1.01 19.57
N ILE A 326 6.53 -1.91 18.62
CA ILE A 326 5.71 -1.62 17.46
C ILE A 326 4.32 -2.23 17.60
N THR A 327 3.30 -1.42 17.28
CA THR A 327 1.93 -1.87 17.05
C THR A 327 1.53 -1.63 15.60
N LEU A 328 1.20 -2.69 14.88
CA LEU A 328 0.67 -2.62 13.52
C LEU A 328 -0.83 -2.37 13.59
N GLY A 329 -1.26 -1.14 13.29
CA GLY A 329 -2.66 -0.78 13.07
C GLY A 329 -3.13 -1.05 11.64
N ALA A 330 -2.20 -1.26 10.73
CA ALA A 330 -2.41 -1.58 9.32
C ALA A 330 -1.42 -2.64 8.84
N ASN A 331 -1.76 -3.29 7.71
CA ASN A 331 -0.79 -4.14 7.01
C ASN A 331 0.45 -3.29 6.70
N SER A 332 1.65 -3.84 6.81
CA SER A 332 2.86 -3.01 6.79
C SER A 332 3.92 -3.62 5.89
N THR A 333 4.48 -2.81 4.99
CA THR A 333 5.62 -3.20 4.15
C THR A 333 6.78 -2.26 4.40
N LEU A 334 7.87 -2.78 4.95
CA LEU A 334 9.10 -2.03 5.24
C LEU A 334 10.15 -2.41 4.20
N THR A 335 10.73 -1.44 3.51
CA THR A 335 11.71 -1.64 2.43
C THR A 335 12.96 -0.78 2.61
N SER A 336 14.14 -1.40 2.54
CA SER A 336 15.40 -0.70 2.31
C SER A 336 15.96 -1.04 0.94
N ASN A 337 16.07 -0.06 0.06
CA ASN A 337 16.43 -0.29 -1.35
C ASN A 337 17.94 -0.29 -1.63
N SER A 338 18.79 0.02 -0.63
CA SER A 338 20.27 0.03 -0.77
C SER A 338 20.95 -0.76 0.37
N SER A 339 20.41 -1.94 0.70
CA SER A 339 20.97 -2.88 1.69
C SER A 339 21.03 -2.38 3.13
N GLY A 340 20.24 -1.36 3.50
CA GLY A 340 20.13 -0.91 4.88
C GLY A 340 19.46 -1.95 5.77
N ALA A 341 20.02 -2.20 6.94
CA ALA A 341 19.41 -3.10 7.92
C ALA A 341 18.03 -2.58 8.37
N ILE A 342 17.12 -3.52 8.66
CA ILE A 342 15.81 -3.22 9.25
C ILE A 342 15.79 -3.89 10.62
N ALA A 343 15.86 -3.09 11.69
CA ALA A 343 15.99 -3.58 13.06
C ALA A 343 14.77 -3.25 13.90
N PHE A 344 14.18 -4.29 14.50
CA PHE A 344 13.13 -4.21 15.50
C PHE A 344 13.74 -4.52 16.87
N ASN A 345 14.12 -3.49 17.61
CA ASN A 345 14.86 -3.64 18.86
C ASN A 345 13.95 -3.91 20.08
N SER A 346 12.63 -3.98 19.86
CA SER A 346 11.63 -4.35 20.86
C SER A 346 10.56 -5.24 20.22
N THR A 347 9.44 -5.46 20.91
CA THR A 347 8.35 -6.32 20.44
C THR A 347 7.62 -5.74 19.24
N VAL A 348 7.10 -6.59 18.35
CA VAL A 348 6.23 -6.20 17.23
C VAL A 348 4.91 -6.95 17.36
N ASN A 349 3.78 -6.24 17.42
CA ASN A 349 2.46 -6.82 17.62
C ASN A 349 1.40 -6.20 16.71
N GLY A 350 0.25 -6.87 16.59
CA GLY A 350 -0.93 -6.37 15.89
C GLY A 350 -1.38 -7.34 14.81
N ALA A 351 -2.68 -7.66 14.77
CA ALA A 351 -3.29 -8.61 13.83
C ALA A 351 -3.35 -8.06 12.39
N LYS A 352 -2.18 -7.87 11.80
CA LYS A 352 -1.89 -7.32 10.48
C LYS A 352 -0.74 -8.06 9.84
N THR A 353 -0.60 -7.95 8.53
CA THR A 353 0.56 -8.52 7.83
C THR A 353 1.79 -7.63 8.00
N LEU A 354 2.97 -8.24 8.11
CA LEU A 354 4.25 -7.56 8.05
C LEU A 354 5.09 -8.15 6.92
N THR A 355 5.51 -7.31 5.98
CA THR A 355 6.50 -7.65 4.94
C THR A 355 7.75 -6.81 5.15
N VAL A 356 8.92 -7.45 5.17
CA VAL A 356 10.21 -6.81 5.37
C VAL A 356 11.12 -7.12 4.18
N ASN A 357 11.50 -6.09 3.42
CA ASN A 357 12.29 -6.24 2.21
C ASN A 357 13.63 -5.51 2.36
N THR A 358 14.73 -6.24 2.51
CA THR A 358 16.07 -5.66 2.52
C THR A 358 17.13 -6.66 2.11
N SER A 359 18.12 -6.21 1.34
CA SER A 359 19.35 -6.98 1.12
C SER A 359 20.34 -6.89 2.29
N GLY A 360 20.05 -6.06 3.29
CA GLY A 360 20.75 -6.03 4.57
C GLY A 360 20.22 -7.07 5.55
N THR A 361 20.52 -6.91 6.84
CA THR A 361 19.98 -7.79 7.88
C THR A 361 18.64 -7.29 8.40
N THR A 362 17.64 -8.16 8.43
CA THR A 362 16.42 -8.00 9.22
C THR A 362 16.65 -8.56 10.62
N THR A 363 16.45 -7.77 11.68
CA THR A 363 16.70 -8.21 13.07
C THR A 363 15.45 -8.09 13.92
N PHE A 364 15.00 -9.20 14.50
CA PHE A 364 13.97 -9.23 15.54
C PHE A 364 14.61 -9.45 16.91
N THR A 365 14.82 -8.36 17.65
CA THR A 365 15.43 -8.42 18.99
C THR A 365 14.42 -8.82 20.07
N GLY A 366 13.17 -8.35 19.95
CA GLY A 366 12.07 -8.73 20.83
C GLY A 366 11.17 -9.83 20.26
N VAL A 367 10.25 -10.32 21.08
CA VAL A 367 9.20 -11.25 20.66
C VAL A 367 8.28 -10.60 19.61
N VAL A 368 7.94 -11.35 18.57
CA VAL A 368 6.98 -10.93 17.54
C VAL A 368 5.65 -11.65 17.75
N GLY A 369 4.55 -10.90 17.77
CA GLY A 369 3.19 -11.41 17.92
C GLY A 369 2.87 -11.98 19.31
N GLY A 370 3.64 -11.61 20.34
CA GLY A 370 3.50 -12.15 21.69
C GLY A 370 2.20 -11.74 22.39
N THR A 371 1.76 -10.48 22.24
CA THR A 371 0.49 -10.01 22.83
C THR A 371 -0.65 -10.03 21.82
N SER A 372 -0.35 -9.75 20.55
CA SER A 372 -1.30 -9.84 19.43
C SER A 372 -0.57 -10.42 18.23
N ALA A 373 -0.85 -11.69 17.94
CA ALA A 373 -0.27 -12.42 16.83
C ALA A 373 -0.45 -11.66 15.51
N LEU A 374 0.61 -11.59 14.69
CA LEU A 374 0.52 -10.97 13.37
C LEU A 374 -0.37 -11.83 12.46
N SER A 375 -1.01 -11.23 11.46
CA SER A 375 -1.73 -12.02 10.45
C SER A 375 -0.79 -12.83 9.57
N SER A 376 0.36 -12.26 9.21
CA SER A 376 1.44 -12.98 8.55
C SER A 376 2.76 -12.22 8.71
N LEU A 377 3.87 -12.93 8.52
CA LEU A 377 5.21 -12.36 8.42
C LEU A 377 5.86 -12.85 7.13
N THR A 378 6.48 -11.95 6.37
CA THR A 378 7.24 -12.29 5.17
C THR A 378 8.52 -11.48 5.07
N THR A 379 9.65 -12.13 4.83
CA THR A 379 10.91 -11.48 4.44
C THR A 379 11.15 -11.67 2.94
N ASP A 380 11.93 -10.81 2.29
CA ASP A 380 12.35 -11.01 0.90
C ASP A 380 13.51 -12.02 0.81
N SER A 381 13.92 -12.34 -0.42
CA SER A 381 15.02 -13.29 -0.65
C SER A 381 16.41 -12.66 -0.53
N GLY A 382 16.48 -11.33 -0.43
CA GLY A 382 17.73 -10.60 -0.21
C GLY A 382 18.16 -10.67 1.26
N GLY A 383 19.47 -10.60 1.50
CA GLY A 383 19.99 -10.40 2.86
C GLY A 383 19.87 -11.61 3.79
N THR A 384 19.62 -11.34 5.06
CA THR A 384 19.53 -12.34 6.14
C THR A 384 18.55 -11.90 7.21
N THR A 385 17.93 -12.85 7.90
CA THR A 385 17.07 -12.61 9.05
C THR A 385 17.68 -13.15 10.34
N ALA A 386 17.84 -12.29 11.35
CA ALA A 386 18.29 -12.65 12.69
C ALA A 386 17.11 -12.68 13.67
N ILE A 387 16.89 -13.82 14.33
CA ILE A 387 15.87 -13.98 15.37
C ILE A 387 16.57 -14.06 16.72
N ASN A 388 16.50 -12.96 17.48
CA ASN A 388 17.12 -12.86 18.80
C ASN A 388 16.06 -12.88 19.92
N GLY A 389 14.80 -12.53 19.60
CA GLY A 389 13.70 -12.47 20.56
C GLY A 389 13.07 -13.81 20.94
N GLY A 390 13.54 -14.92 20.35
CA GLY A 390 13.17 -16.29 20.70
C GLY A 390 11.74 -16.74 20.33
N ALA A 391 10.83 -15.85 19.93
CA ALA A 391 9.51 -16.27 19.47
C ALA A 391 8.93 -15.37 18.39
N ILE A 392 8.28 -16.00 17.41
CA ILE A 392 7.46 -15.34 16.38
C ILE A 392 6.12 -16.07 16.27
N THR A 393 5.05 -15.37 16.60
CA THR A 393 3.67 -15.89 16.57
C THR A 393 2.83 -15.14 15.55
N THR A 394 2.20 -15.90 14.66
CA THR A 394 1.24 -15.42 13.66
C THR A 394 -0.06 -16.21 13.72
N SER A 395 -1.13 -15.70 13.10
CA SER A 395 -2.33 -16.49 12.83
C SER A 395 -2.31 -17.13 11.44
N GLY A 396 -1.77 -16.43 10.45
CA GLY A 396 -1.51 -16.94 9.11
C GLY A 396 -0.04 -17.27 8.89
N ALA A 397 0.39 -17.22 7.63
CA ALA A 397 1.68 -17.75 7.20
C ALA A 397 2.89 -16.97 7.76
N GLN A 398 3.99 -17.69 7.96
CA GLN A 398 5.33 -17.15 8.14
C GLN A 398 6.18 -17.60 6.97
N THR A 399 6.80 -16.66 6.26
CA THR A 399 7.65 -16.96 5.10
C THR A 399 8.98 -16.24 5.23
N PHE A 400 10.06 -16.99 5.40
CA PHE A 400 11.41 -16.47 5.42
C PHE A 400 12.09 -16.85 4.11
N ASN A 401 12.25 -15.87 3.22
CA ASN A 401 12.81 -16.11 1.88
C ASN A 401 14.34 -16.03 1.85
N ASP A 402 14.94 -15.40 2.87
CA ASP A 402 16.36 -15.20 3.07
C ASP A 402 16.93 -16.15 4.14
N ALA A 403 18.26 -16.11 4.33
CA ALA A 403 18.94 -16.97 5.30
C ALA A 403 18.63 -16.54 6.74
N VAL A 404 18.19 -17.48 7.57
CA VAL A 404 17.84 -17.27 8.98
C VAL A 404 19.00 -17.64 9.91
N THR A 405 19.31 -16.74 10.85
CA THR A 405 20.23 -16.98 11.97
C THR A 405 19.45 -16.90 13.28
N LEU A 406 19.52 -17.97 14.07
CA LEU A 406 18.98 -18.03 15.42
C LEU A 406 20.05 -17.55 16.39
N ASN A 407 19.72 -16.56 17.23
CA ASN A 407 20.59 -16.05 18.30
C ASN A 407 19.99 -16.29 19.71
N ALA A 408 18.89 -17.04 19.77
CA ALA A 408 18.24 -17.50 20.98
C ALA A 408 17.47 -18.79 20.67
N ASP A 409 17.09 -19.54 21.72
CA ASP A 409 16.11 -20.60 21.60
C ASP A 409 14.84 -20.04 20.96
N THR A 410 14.43 -20.62 19.83
CA THR A 410 13.44 -20.02 18.95
C THR A 410 12.23 -20.92 18.77
N THR A 411 11.03 -20.35 18.94
CA THR A 411 9.75 -20.98 18.58
C THR A 411 9.02 -20.16 17.52
N LEU A 412 8.72 -20.77 16.37
CA LEU A 412 7.81 -20.21 15.37
C LEU A 412 6.42 -20.83 15.56
N THR A 413 5.37 -20.01 15.66
CA THR A 413 4.00 -20.49 15.87
C THR A 413 3.02 -19.85 14.89
N SER A 414 2.21 -20.67 14.22
CA SER A 414 1.04 -20.23 13.46
C SER A 414 -0.22 -20.82 14.08
N ASN A 415 -1.08 -19.98 14.67
CA ASN A 415 -2.19 -20.44 15.50
C ASN A 415 -3.51 -20.74 14.73
N SER A 416 -3.56 -20.50 13.41
CA SER A 416 -4.75 -20.72 12.58
C SER A 416 -4.44 -21.44 11.25
N SER A 417 -3.50 -22.39 11.26
CA SER A 417 -3.09 -23.23 10.11
C SER A 417 -2.30 -22.55 9.00
N GLY A 418 -1.75 -21.35 9.23
CA GLY A 418 -0.82 -20.74 8.28
C GLY A 418 0.48 -21.55 8.14
N ALA A 419 0.96 -21.73 6.92
CA ALA A 419 2.23 -22.41 6.65
C ALA A 419 3.43 -21.67 7.26
N ILE A 420 4.46 -22.40 7.66
CA ILE A 420 5.74 -21.84 8.11
C ILE A 420 6.81 -22.30 7.12
N THR A 421 7.37 -21.37 6.35
CA THR A 421 8.26 -21.66 5.22
C THR A 421 9.62 -21.02 5.43
N LEU A 422 10.68 -21.83 5.40
CA LEU A 422 12.08 -21.41 5.51
C LEU A 422 12.79 -21.75 4.19
N ASN A 423 12.80 -20.82 3.25
CA ASN A 423 13.25 -21.11 1.87
C ASN A 423 14.77 -21.18 1.72
N SER A 424 15.53 -20.56 2.63
CA SER A 424 16.99 -20.56 2.62
C SER A 424 17.56 -21.25 3.87
N THR A 425 18.85 -21.05 4.16
CA THR A 425 19.52 -21.72 5.27
C THR A 425 19.00 -21.26 6.62
N VAL A 426 19.01 -22.16 7.62
CA VAL A 426 18.72 -21.84 9.02
C VAL A 426 19.89 -22.29 9.88
N ASN A 427 20.53 -21.40 10.64
CA ASN A 427 21.71 -21.72 11.44
C ASN A 427 21.65 -21.11 12.84
N GLY A 428 22.39 -21.68 13.79
CA GLY A 428 22.55 -21.14 15.15
C GLY A 428 22.46 -22.25 16.20
N ALA A 429 23.37 -22.27 17.19
CA ALA A 429 23.48 -23.34 18.18
C ALA A 429 22.40 -23.29 19.29
N TYR A 430 21.14 -23.14 18.87
CA TYR A 430 19.97 -22.96 19.73
C TYR A 430 18.90 -24.01 19.40
N THR A 431 17.95 -24.20 20.31
CA THR A 431 16.80 -25.06 20.07
C THR A 431 15.85 -24.36 19.09
N PHE A 432 15.24 -25.14 18.20
CA PHE A 432 14.29 -24.61 17.22
C PHE A 432 13.01 -25.43 17.21
N ALA A 433 11.91 -24.81 17.63
CA ALA A 433 10.58 -25.39 17.63
C ALA A 433 9.69 -24.71 16.59
N ILE A 434 8.89 -25.50 15.87
CA ILE A 434 7.94 -25.00 14.87
C ILE A 434 6.59 -25.62 15.15
N ASN A 435 5.60 -24.77 15.40
CA ASN A 435 4.25 -25.18 15.78
C ASN A 435 3.22 -24.63 14.76
N THR A 436 2.66 -25.50 13.93
CA THR A 436 1.59 -25.11 12.99
C THR A 436 0.73 -26.30 12.57
N SER A 437 -0.59 -26.11 12.52
CA SER A 437 -1.49 -27.06 11.85
C SER A 437 -1.44 -26.97 10.32
N GLY A 438 -0.70 -26.02 9.77
CA GLY A 438 -0.38 -25.91 8.34
C GLY A 438 0.82 -26.76 7.93
N THR A 439 1.48 -26.38 6.83
CA THR A 439 2.71 -27.05 6.39
C THR A 439 3.94 -26.29 6.88
N THR A 440 4.85 -26.99 7.56
CA THR A 440 6.23 -26.57 7.79
C THR A 440 7.08 -26.95 6.58
N THR A 441 7.83 -26.01 5.99
CA THR A 441 8.71 -26.28 4.85
C THR A 441 10.15 -25.88 5.15
N PHE A 442 11.07 -26.83 5.04
CA PHE A 442 12.52 -26.58 5.00
C PHE A 442 13.02 -26.61 3.56
N GLY A 443 13.14 -25.43 2.95
CA GLY A 443 13.62 -25.24 1.57
C GLY A 443 15.14 -25.29 1.43
N GLY A 444 15.87 -24.74 2.41
CA GLY A 444 17.34 -24.67 2.41
C GLY A 444 17.98 -25.51 3.53
N ILE A 445 19.32 -25.63 3.47
CA ILE A 445 20.11 -26.40 4.46
C ILE A 445 19.89 -25.87 5.88
N VAL A 446 19.61 -26.77 6.82
CA VAL A 446 19.48 -26.44 8.25
C VAL A 446 20.72 -26.90 9.02
N GLY A 447 21.29 -26.03 9.83
CA GLY A 447 22.46 -26.30 10.67
C GLY A 447 23.75 -26.53 9.89
N GLY A 448 23.86 -25.98 8.67
CA GLY A 448 25.00 -26.20 7.77
C GLY A 448 26.30 -25.53 8.24
N THR A 449 26.22 -24.27 8.71
CA THR A 449 27.39 -23.54 9.25
C THR A 449 27.47 -23.62 10.77
N SER A 450 26.31 -23.63 11.44
CA SER A 450 26.19 -23.85 12.88
C SER A 450 25.01 -24.76 13.15
N ALA A 451 25.30 -26.00 13.53
CA ALA A 451 24.28 -27.01 13.86
C ALA A 451 23.31 -26.49 14.93
N LEU A 452 22.02 -26.77 14.77
CA LEU A 452 21.02 -26.39 15.79
C LEU A 452 21.18 -27.25 17.04
N ALA A 453 20.86 -26.72 18.22
CA ALA A 453 20.88 -27.52 19.45
C ALA A 453 19.85 -28.65 19.39
N SER A 454 18.66 -28.37 18.87
CA SER A 454 17.63 -29.37 18.55
C SER A 454 16.66 -28.81 17.52
N LEU A 455 15.90 -29.71 16.88
CA LEU A 455 14.80 -29.35 16.00
C LEU A 455 13.55 -30.12 16.40
N THR A 456 12.44 -29.43 16.61
CA THR A 456 11.16 -30.06 16.92
C THR A 456 10.01 -29.45 16.13
N THR A 457 9.16 -30.26 15.52
CA THR A 457 7.84 -29.82 15.01
C THR A 457 6.72 -30.25 15.96
N ASP A 458 5.55 -29.63 15.90
CA ASP A 458 4.38 -30.06 16.67
C ASP A 458 3.66 -31.25 16.01
N SER A 459 2.61 -31.76 16.66
CA SER A 459 1.82 -32.87 16.11
C SER A 459 0.77 -32.43 15.09
N GLY A 460 0.53 -31.12 14.96
CA GLY A 460 -0.38 -30.55 13.97
C GLY A 460 0.24 -30.51 12.58
N GLY A 461 -0.59 -30.58 11.54
CA GLY A 461 -0.15 -30.27 10.18
C GLY A 461 0.78 -31.31 9.54
N SER A 462 1.80 -30.81 8.83
CA SER A 462 2.77 -31.63 8.09
C SER A 462 4.11 -30.90 7.92
N THR A 463 5.18 -31.66 7.71
CA THR A 463 6.51 -31.14 7.40
C THR A 463 6.96 -31.59 6.01
N THR A 464 7.35 -30.65 5.15
CA THR A 464 8.02 -30.91 3.88
C THR A 464 9.50 -30.55 3.99
N ILE A 465 10.36 -31.53 3.73
CA ILE A 465 11.82 -31.33 3.72
C ILE A 465 12.30 -31.38 2.27
N SER A 466 12.60 -30.20 1.74
CA SER A 466 13.25 -29.99 0.44
C SER A 466 14.75 -29.71 0.59
N ALA A 467 15.22 -29.49 1.81
CA ALA A 467 16.62 -29.26 2.15
C ALA A 467 17.48 -30.50 1.85
N SER A 468 18.70 -30.29 1.35
CA SER A 468 19.67 -31.38 1.13
C SER A 468 20.27 -31.93 2.43
N ALA A 469 20.27 -31.13 3.51
CA ALA A 469 20.77 -31.55 4.82
C ALA A 469 20.10 -30.80 5.98
N ILE A 470 19.89 -31.51 7.09
CA ILE A 470 19.52 -30.95 8.39
C ILE A 470 20.47 -31.51 9.45
N THR A 471 21.23 -30.63 10.10
CA THR A 471 22.22 -30.99 11.11
C THR A 471 21.89 -30.35 12.46
N THR A 472 21.87 -31.19 13.49
CA THR A 472 21.69 -30.77 14.89
C THR A 472 22.79 -31.38 15.76
N SER A 473 23.13 -30.71 16.85
CA SER A 473 23.96 -31.28 17.91
C SER A 473 23.14 -32.18 18.84
N GLY A 474 21.85 -31.90 19.07
CA GLY A 474 20.94 -32.72 19.85
C GLY A 474 19.85 -33.39 19.00
N ALA A 475 18.68 -33.62 19.61
CA ALA A 475 17.56 -34.35 19.01
C ALA A 475 16.97 -33.65 17.78
N GLN A 476 16.49 -34.47 16.84
CA GLN A 476 15.55 -34.04 15.80
C GLN A 476 14.24 -34.80 16.02
N THR A 477 13.14 -34.11 16.24
CA THR A 477 11.84 -34.74 16.48
C THR A 477 10.79 -34.12 15.57
N TYR A 478 10.25 -34.92 14.65
CA TYR A 478 9.15 -34.51 13.79
C TYR A 478 7.87 -35.18 14.31
N ASN A 479 6.98 -34.39 14.92
CA ASN A 479 5.77 -34.91 15.55
C ASN A 479 4.59 -35.05 14.59
N ASP A 480 4.66 -34.40 13.44
CA ASP A 480 3.68 -34.45 12.34
C ASP A 480 4.10 -35.39 11.20
N ALA A 481 3.27 -35.46 10.15
CA ALA A 481 3.58 -36.24 8.96
C ALA A 481 4.67 -35.56 8.11
N VAL A 482 5.74 -36.29 7.79
CA VAL A 482 6.89 -35.78 7.05
C VAL A 482 6.88 -36.27 5.60
N THR A 483 7.08 -35.36 4.65
CA THR A 483 7.35 -35.64 3.24
C THR A 483 8.76 -35.21 2.87
N LEU A 484 9.55 -36.12 2.33
CA LEU A 484 10.87 -35.82 1.74
C LEU A 484 10.71 -35.57 0.23
N SER A 485 10.90 -34.32 -0.19
CA SER A 485 10.82 -33.91 -1.60
C SER A 485 12.19 -33.86 -2.28
N ALA A 486 13.28 -34.01 -1.53
CA ALA A 486 14.66 -34.05 -2.01
C ALA A 486 15.47 -35.16 -1.32
N ASN A 487 16.64 -35.48 -1.89
CA ASN A 487 17.63 -36.30 -1.19
C ASN A 487 18.16 -35.55 0.03
N THR A 488 17.77 -35.99 1.22
CA THR A 488 18.10 -35.30 2.49
C THR A 488 18.99 -36.18 3.37
N THR A 489 20.04 -35.58 3.93
CA THR A 489 20.82 -36.15 5.03
C THR A 489 20.40 -35.53 6.37
N LEU A 490 19.91 -36.37 7.30
CA LEU A 490 19.60 -35.94 8.67
C LEU A 490 20.73 -36.37 9.62
N THR A 491 21.37 -35.41 10.29
CA THR A 491 22.51 -35.64 11.19
C THR A 491 22.22 -35.13 12.61
N SER A 492 22.28 -36.02 13.61
CA SER A 492 22.22 -35.67 15.04
C SER A 492 23.55 -36.07 15.71
N ASN A 493 24.35 -35.08 16.13
CA ASN A 493 25.73 -35.29 16.60
C ASN A 493 25.87 -35.66 18.10
N GLY A 494 24.78 -35.65 18.89
CA GLY A 494 24.84 -35.72 20.36
C GLY A 494 23.87 -36.71 21.02
N GLY A 495 23.46 -37.76 20.30
CA GLY A 495 22.98 -39.00 20.93
C GLY A 495 21.46 -39.18 21.10
N SER A 496 20.62 -38.18 20.83
CA SER A 496 19.15 -38.35 20.86
C SER A 496 18.53 -38.82 19.54
N GLY A 497 19.31 -38.81 18.44
CA GLY A 497 18.87 -39.32 17.14
C GLY A 497 17.80 -38.47 16.45
N THR A 498 17.24 -39.04 15.39
CA THR A 498 16.12 -38.48 14.62
C THR A 498 14.88 -39.33 14.86
N THR A 499 13.79 -38.71 15.29
CA THR A 499 12.51 -39.35 15.59
C THR A 499 11.41 -38.81 14.67
N PHE A 500 10.61 -39.71 14.10
CA PHE A 500 9.39 -39.40 13.36
C PHE A 500 8.22 -40.03 14.08
N ASN A 501 7.35 -39.22 14.67
CA ASN A 501 6.15 -39.72 15.35
C ASN A 501 4.92 -39.75 14.43
N GLY A 502 4.95 -39.03 13.31
CA GLY A 502 3.96 -39.13 12.23
C GLY A 502 4.39 -40.03 11.08
N THR A 503 3.58 -40.07 10.01
CA THR A 503 3.88 -40.82 8.79
C THR A 503 5.09 -40.21 8.07
N LEU A 504 6.06 -41.03 7.68
CA LEU A 504 7.17 -40.63 6.82
C LEU A 504 6.91 -41.08 5.38
N VAL A 505 6.72 -40.11 4.48
CA VAL A 505 6.59 -40.32 3.03
C VAL A 505 7.91 -39.94 2.37
N ASN A 506 8.53 -40.88 1.65
CA ASN A 506 9.72 -40.62 0.86
C ASN A 506 9.47 -40.96 -0.61
N SER A 507 9.95 -40.10 -1.50
CA SER A 507 10.04 -40.35 -2.95
C SER A 507 11.49 -40.45 -3.46
N PRO A 508 12.51 -39.95 -2.72
CA PRO A 508 13.93 -40.18 -3.03
C PRO A 508 14.70 -40.92 -1.89
N THR A 509 16.02 -41.12 -2.03
CA THR A 509 16.87 -41.83 -1.04
C THR A 509 16.97 -41.09 0.30
N PHE A 510 16.83 -41.84 1.40
CA PHE A 510 16.82 -41.32 2.78
C PHE A 510 18.00 -41.86 3.60
N VAL A 511 18.80 -40.96 4.19
CA VAL A 511 19.95 -41.32 5.04
C VAL A 511 19.86 -40.61 6.39
N THR A 512 19.86 -41.38 7.47
CA THR A 512 19.99 -40.89 8.84
C THR A 512 21.39 -41.20 9.39
N ARG A 513 22.03 -40.22 10.04
CA ARG A 513 23.34 -40.37 10.69
C ARG A 513 23.19 -39.96 12.16
N SER A 514 23.36 -40.91 13.06
CA SER A 514 23.48 -40.64 14.51
C SER A 514 24.92 -40.91 14.92
N ASN A 515 25.66 -39.85 15.24
CA ASN A 515 27.00 -40.01 15.81
C ASN A 515 26.82 -40.26 17.31
N ARG A 516 26.77 -41.55 17.72
CA ARG A 516 27.03 -41.91 19.11
C ARG A 516 28.52 -41.71 19.36
N SER A 517 28.90 -40.59 19.97
CA SER A 517 30.19 -40.52 20.64
C SER A 517 30.11 -41.40 21.88
N SER A 518 30.45 -42.68 21.73
CA SER A 518 30.79 -43.54 22.86
C SER A 518 32.12 -43.08 23.43
N TYR A 519 32.09 -42.34 24.54
CA TYR A 519 33.19 -42.18 25.48
C TYR A 519 32.67 -42.44 26.90
#